data_AF-A0AAP0BMH1-F1
#
_entry.id   AF-A0AAP0BMH1-F1
#
_cell.length_a   1.000
_cell.length_b   1.000
_cell.length_c   1.000
_cell.angle_alpha   90.00
_cell.angle_beta   90.00
_cell.angle_gamma   90.00
#
_symmetry.space_group_name_H-M   'P 1'
#
loop_
_entity.id
_entity.type
_entity.pdbx_description
1 polymer ?
#
loop_
_entity_poly.entity_id
_entity_poly.type
_entity_poly.pdbx_seq_one_letter_code
_entity_poly.pdbx_strand_id
1 'polypeptide(L)'
;MAPAAGPRRRYLPSAVAPTLRRALFTAVRFLRHHFRLLILVFFLLLSATYSVYSKAFLTDYLPIIIAFFYGLFRFLRHIILAAFNVSELGLRALGLSIKAFSFLKRRANRRTGLAVQSYRNGDVYEGELRQGMLHGSGVYYYSRGGMYEGEWINSKFDGHGVETWADGSKYKGQFKEGLSHGFGVYQDHAGVLYAGEWVNGQSHGYGMQTYEDGSRFVGQYKCGLKHGSGHFQFRNGGAHAGEYFAGKMHGFGVYRFSNGQLYEGAWREGNRKGLGVCSSAYGEPQSGLWDDGESQSGLWDDDFLEISSFAVNHTQVLDAVQAARTAAEKAYNIPRVDDMVNRAVAAAENAANAAAVAGSLAVQTEERDCRVEYDFPMQIV
;
A
#
# COMPACT_ATOMS: atom_id res chain seq x y z
N MET A 1 46.62 -55.30 47.31
CA MET A 1 45.97 -54.89 46.05
C MET A 1 45.82 -53.36 46.05
N ALA A 2 46.64 -52.65 45.28
CA ALA A 2 46.23 -51.38 44.64
C ALA A 2 45.36 -51.75 43.42
N PRO A 3 44.54 -50.87 42.77
CA PRO A 3 44.69 -49.41 42.56
C PRO A 3 43.32 -48.66 42.72
N ALA A 4 43.01 -47.43 42.30
CA ALA A 4 43.64 -46.40 41.49
C ALA A 4 43.08 -45.02 41.91
N ALA A 5 43.95 -44.00 41.91
CA ALA A 5 43.58 -42.60 42.15
C ALA A 5 42.96 -41.97 40.90
N GLY A 6 41.77 -41.36 41.04
CA GLY A 6 41.14 -40.53 40.01
C GLY A 6 41.80 -39.14 39.91
N PRO A 7 41.79 -38.50 38.72
CA PRO A 7 42.59 -37.31 38.46
C PRO A 7 42.03 -36.06 39.14
N ARG A 8 42.89 -35.37 39.90
CA ARG A 8 42.65 -34.02 40.43
C ARG A 8 42.48 -33.02 39.27
N ARG A 9 41.26 -32.50 39.08
CA ARG A 9 41.02 -31.33 38.22
C ARG A 9 41.64 -30.08 38.86
N ARG A 10 42.71 -29.56 38.26
CA ARG A 10 43.22 -28.22 38.56
C ARG A 10 42.22 -27.19 38.04
N TYR A 11 41.57 -26.46 38.95
CA TYR A 11 40.91 -25.21 38.61
C TYR A 11 41.97 -24.14 38.36
N LEU A 12 42.07 -23.65 37.11
CA LEU A 12 42.70 -22.37 36.80
C LEU A 12 41.60 -21.29 36.82
N PRO A 13 41.82 -20.13 37.48
CA PRO A 13 40.77 -19.13 37.68
C PRO A 13 40.48 -18.35 36.39
N SER A 14 39.26 -18.48 35.88
CA SER A 14 38.68 -17.64 34.81
C SER A 14 38.31 -16.24 35.34
N ALA A 15 39.30 -15.46 35.74
CA ALA A 15 39.07 -14.09 36.23
C ALA A 15 39.32 -12.99 35.17
N VAL A 16 39.84 -13.32 33.99
CA VAL A 16 40.32 -12.30 33.02
C VAL A 16 39.32 -11.96 31.90
N ALA A 17 38.31 -12.81 31.65
CA ALA A 17 37.37 -12.61 30.55
C ALA A 17 36.34 -11.45 30.73
N PRO A 18 35.75 -11.19 31.92
CA PRO A 18 34.73 -10.15 32.05
C PRO A 18 35.29 -8.72 32.09
N THR A 19 36.55 -8.54 32.50
CA THR A 19 37.22 -7.23 32.58
C THR A 19 37.61 -6.72 31.19
N LEU A 20 38.14 -7.59 30.33
CA LEU A 20 38.53 -7.23 28.97
C LEU A 20 37.31 -6.86 28.11
N ARG A 21 36.20 -7.61 28.24
CA ARG A 21 34.97 -7.37 27.49
C ARG A 21 34.28 -6.06 27.91
N ARG A 22 34.31 -5.72 29.20
CA ARG A 22 33.84 -4.43 29.72
C ARG A 22 34.73 -3.29 29.22
N ALA A 23 36.05 -3.42 29.31
CA ALA A 23 37.01 -2.43 28.85
C ALA A 23 36.90 -2.14 27.34
N LEU A 24 36.68 -3.16 26.52
CA LEU A 24 36.48 -3.01 25.07
C LEU A 24 35.15 -2.30 24.75
N PHE A 25 34.09 -2.60 25.50
CA PHE A 25 32.79 -1.95 25.33
C PHE A 25 32.81 -0.48 25.75
N THR A 26 33.48 -0.15 26.86
CA THR A 26 33.70 1.26 27.26
C THR A 26 34.60 1.98 26.27
N ALA A 27 35.67 1.37 25.76
CA ALA A 27 36.54 1.97 24.76
C ALA A 27 35.81 2.27 23.44
N VAL A 28 34.96 1.36 22.95
CA VAL A 28 34.15 1.59 21.74
C VAL A 28 33.10 2.67 21.96
N ARG A 29 32.46 2.71 23.14
CA ARG A 29 31.46 3.73 23.48
C ARG A 29 32.09 5.11 23.63
N PHE A 30 33.27 5.18 24.25
CA PHE A 30 34.09 6.37 24.36
C PHE A 30 34.53 6.88 22.98
N LEU A 31 35.04 6.00 22.12
CA LEU A 31 35.45 6.34 20.76
C LEU A 31 34.27 6.87 19.92
N ARG A 32 33.09 6.22 20.02
CA ARG A 32 31.88 6.69 19.33
C ARG A 32 31.42 8.06 19.84
N HIS A 33 31.57 8.32 21.14
CA HIS A 33 31.18 9.59 21.73
C HIS A 33 32.13 10.72 21.34
N HIS A 34 33.44 10.47 21.36
CA HIS A 34 34.45 11.44 20.91
C HIS A 34 34.36 11.71 19.41
N PHE A 35 34.03 10.70 18.59
CA PHE A 35 33.80 10.90 17.16
C PHE A 35 32.57 11.79 16.89
N ARG A 36 31.46 11.60 17.62
CA ARG A 36 30.30 12.49 17.54
C ARG A 36 30.63 13.92 17.99
N LEU A 37 31.44 14.07 19.04
CA LEU A 37 31.86 15.38 19.53
C LEU A 37 32.77 16.10 18.51
N LEU A 38 33.68 15.36 17.86
CA LEU A 38 34.53 15.86 16.77
C LEU A 38 33.71 16.33 15.57
N ILE A 39 32.67 15.58 15.18
CA ILE A 39 31.77 15.99 14.10
C ILE A 39 31.02 17.27 14.48
N LEU A 40 30.51 17.37 15.71
CA LEU A 40 29.81 18.57 16.16
C LEU A 40 30.73 19.79 16.23
N VAL A 41 31.95 19.64 16.76
CA VAL A 41 32.95 20.71 16.79
C VAL A 41 33.35 21.12 15.37
N PHE A 42 33.47 20.16 14.44
CA PHE A 42 33.74 20.45 13.04
C PHE A 42 32.65 21.31 12.39
N PHE A 43 31.37 20.95 12.56
CA PHE A 43 30.26 21.76 12.04
C PHE A 43 30.15 23.13 12.70
N LEU A 44 30.47 23.21 14.00
CA LEU A 44 30.46 24.47 14.75
C LEU A 44 31.57 25.40 14.26
N LEU A 45 32.80 24.88 14.04
CA LEU A 45 33.90 25.61 13.43
C LEU A 45 33.60 26.01 11.98
N LEU A 46 32.97 25.14 11.19
CA LEU A 46 32.54 25.44 9.82
C LEU A 46 31.54 26.61 9.81
N SER A 47 30.57 26.61 10.73
CA SER A 47 29.58 27.69 10.87
C SER A 47 30.21 29.02 11.33
N ALA A 48 31.18 28.98 12.25
CA ALA A 48 31.91 30.15 12.69
C ALA A 48 32.76 30.76 11.56
N THR A 49 33.41 29.93 10.73
CA THR A 49 34.13 30.43 9.55
C THR A 49 33.21 30.98 8.47
N TYR A 50 31.99 30.48 8.35
CA TYR A 50 31.00 31.02 7.40
C TYR A 50 30.55 32.44 7.76
N SER A 51 30.55 32.80 9.05
CA SER A 51 30.12 34.13 9.52
C SER A 51 31.20 35.22 9.40
N VAL A 52 32.48 34.87 9.26
CA VAL A 52 33.61 35.81 9.37
C VAL A 52 34.26 36.12 8.01
N TYR A 53 34.11 35.27 7.01
CA TYR A 53 34.81 35.41 5.72
C TYR A 53 33.86 35.73 4.55
N SER A 54 34.30 36.61 3.66
CA SER A 54 33.54 36.98 2.46
C SER A 54 33.37 35.79 1.51
N LYS A 55 32.34 35.83 0.65
CA LYS A 55 32.01 34.76 -0.32
C LYS A 55 33.20 34.33 -1.21
N ALA A 56 34.20 35.19 -1.40
CA ALA A 56 35.40 34.90 -2.19
C ALA A 56 36.38 33.93 -1.49
N PHE A 57 36.41 33.88 -0.15
CA PHE A 57 37.30 32.96 0.57
C PHE A 57 36.75 31.52 0.59
N LEU A 58 35.42 31.36 0.60
CA LEU A 58 34.77 30.05 0.59
C LEU A 58 34.96 29.31 -0.75
N THR A 59 35.02 30.02 -1.88
CA THR A 59 35.17 29.36 -3.19
C THR A 59 36.55 28.71 -3.36
N ASP A 60 37.60 29.35 -2.82
CA ASP A 60 38.98 28.93 -3.07
C ASP A 60 39.45 27.84 -2.10
N TYR A 61 38.94 27.83 -0.87
CA TYR A 61 39.41 26.92 0.19
C TYR A 61 38.47 25.75 0.51
N LEU A 62 37.18 25.82 0.16
CA LEU A 62 36.23 24.71 0.36
C LEU A 62 36.65 23.41 -0.36
N PRO A 63 37.20 23.42 -1.59
CA PRO A 63 37.67 22.20 -2.25
C PRO A 63 38.84 21.55 -1.50
N ILE A 64 39.74 22.36 -0.95
CA ILE A 64 40.93 21.90 -0.21
C ILE A 64 40.50 21.24 1.11
N ILE A 65 39.54 21.85 1.81
CA ILE A 65 38.97 21.31 3.05
C ILE A 65 38.28 19.97 2.76
N ILE A 66 37.43 19.89 1.73
CA ILE A 66 36.76 18.64 1.33
C ILE A 66 37.78 17.55 0.99
N ALA A 67 38.83 17.88 0.24
CA ALA A 67 39.90 16.94 -0.11
C ALA A 67 40.66 16.44 1.12
N PHE A 68 40.96 17.32 2.08
CA PHE A 68 41.60 16.96 3.35
C PHE A 68 40.74 15.98 4.16
N PHE A 69 39.44 16.28 4.33
CA PHE A 69 38.54 15.39 5.07
C PHE A 69 38.31 14.05 4.37
N TYR A 70 38.25 14.04 3.03
CA TYR A 70 38.18 12.80 2.27
C TYR A 70 39.44 11.94 2.45
N GLY A 71 40.63 12.56 2.44
CA GLY A 71 41.90 11.90 2.74
C GLY A 71 41.94 11.34 4.16
N LEU A 72 41.52 12.14 5.15
CA LEU A 72 41.45 11.74 6.55
C LEU A 72 40.49 10.56 6.76
N PHE A 73 39.31 10.58 6.12
CA PHE A 73 38.35 9.47 6.18
C PHE A 73 38.91 8.19 5.56
N ARG A 74 39.62 8.32 4.44
CA ARG A 74 40.27 7.18 3.78
C ARG A 74 41.37 6.59 4.65
N PHE A 75 42.15 7.43 5.33
CA PHE A 75 43.18 7.02 6.28
C PHE A 75 42.59 6.35 7.53
N LEU A 76 41.54 6.93 8.13
CA LEU A 76 40.81 6.32 9.25
C LEU A 76 40.20 4.97 8.85
N ARG A 77 39.65 4.86 7.63
CA ARG A 77 39.15 3.58 7.09
C ARG A 77 40.27 2.54 7.02
N HIS A 78 41.46 2.92 6.57
CA HIS A 78 42.62 2.01 6.54
C HIS A 78 43.07 1.60 7.94
N ILE A 79 43.05 2.49 8.92
CA ILE A 79 43.35 2.15 10.32
C ILE A 79 42.29 1.20 10.90
N ILE A 80 41.00 1.45 10.63
CA ILE A 80 39.91 0.59 11.10
C ILE A 80 39.99 -0.81 10.46
N LEU A 81 40.29 -0.88 9.15
CA LEU A 81 40.50 -2.16 8.45
C LEU A 81 41.76 -2.88 8.94
N ALA A 82 42.84 -2.15 9.24
CA ALA A 82 44.04 -2.72 9.84
C ALA A 82 43.77 -3.25 11.27
N ALA A 83 43.00 -2.51 12.08
CA ALA A 83 42.55 -2.96 13.40
C ALA A 83 41.63 -4.19 13.32
N PHE A 84 40.82 -4.31 12.25
CA PHE A 84 40.02 -5.50 11.96
C PHE A 84 40.90 -6.69 11.52
N ASN A 85 41.96 -6.47 10.74
CA ASN A 85 42.94 -7.53 10.42
C ASN A 85 43.72 -7.99 11.66
N VAL A 86 44.01 -7.08 12.61
CA VAL A 86 44.57 -7.44 13.92
C VAL A 86 43.58 -8.27 14.74
N SER A 87 42.27 -8.06 14.58
CA SER A 87 41.24 -8.90 15.22
C SER A 87 41.20 -10.33 14.65
N GLU A 88 41.60 -10.54 13.38
CA GLU A 88 41.66 -11.87 12.78
C GLU A 88 42.83 -12.71 13.35
N LEU A 89 43.99 -12.08 13.63
CA LEU A 89 45.09 -12.72 14.36
C LEU A 89 44.79 -12.87 15.86
N GLY A 90 44.16 -11.87 16.49
CA GLY A 90 43.80 -11.90 17.91
C GLY A 90 42.70 -12.90 18.27
N LEU A 91 41.78 -13.19 17.35
CA LEU A 91 40.71 -14.18 17.54
C LEU A 91 41.21 -15.63 17.45
N ARG A 92 42.28 -15.88 16.68
CA ARG A 92 42.97 -17.18 16.69
C ARG A 92 43.61 -17.47 18.06
N ALA A 93 44.11 -16.44 18.74
CA ALA A 93 44.65 -16.54 20.10
C ALA A 93 43.56 -16.73 21.19
N LEU A 94 42.29 -16.44 20.90
CA LEU A 94 41.16 -16.58 21.82
C LEU A 94 40.35 -17.88 21.63
N GLY A 95 40.80 -18.80 20.78
CA GLY A 95 40.19 -20.13 20.62
C GLY A 95 38.78 -20.14 20.04
N LEU A 96 38.29 -19.02 19.49
CA LEU A 96 37.02 -18.99 18.79
C LEU A 96 37.20 -19.65 17.42
N SER A 97 36.70 -20.88 17.29
CA SER A 97 36.76 -21.68 16.07
C SER A 97 36.27 -20.88 14.86
N ILE A 98 36.90 -21.07 13.70
CA ILE A 98 36.43 -20.59 12.38
C ILE A 98 34.94 -20.95 12.17
N LYS A 99 34.45 -22.03 12.80
CA LYS A 99 33.04 -22.43 12.82
C LYS A 99 32.11 -21.45 13.55
N ALA A 100 32.56 -20.81 14.64
CA ALA A 100 31.79 -19.79 15.34
C ALA A 100 31.65 -18.51 14.50
N PHE A 101 32.67 -18.17 13.72
CA PHE A 101 32.64 -17.03 12.81
C PHE A 101 31.78 -17.31 11.57
N SER A 102 31.86 -18.51 10.98
CA SER A 102 30.94 -18.92 9.90
C SER A 102 29.48 -18.99 10.39
N PHE A 103 29.26 -19.38 11.65
CA PHE A 103 27.96 -19.33 12.31
C PHE A 103 27.45 -17.90 12.53
N LEU A 104 28.29 -16.98 13.03
CA LEU A 104 27.96 -15.55 13.18
C LEU A 104 27.71 -14.87 11.81
N LYS A 105 28.47 -15.24 10.78
CA LYS A 105 28.28 -14.76 9.40
C LYS A 105 27.00 -15.32 8.77
N ARG A 106 26.64 -16.58 9.02
CA ARG A 106 25.34 -17.16 8.64
C ARG A 106 24.17 -16.44 9.32
N ARG A 107 24.31 -16.07 10.60
CA ARG A 107 23.28 -15.32 11.33
C ARG A 107 23.11 -13.88 10.85
N ALA A 108 24.19 -13.26 10.36
CA ALA A 108 24.13 -11.95 9.71
C ALA A 108 23.57 -12.01 8.27
N ASN A 109 23.74 -13.15 7.57
CA ASN A 109 23.26 -13.38 6.21
C ASN A 109 21.83 -13.95 6.14
N ARG A 110 21.24 -14.35 7.27
CA ARG A 110 19.80 -14.73 7.41
C ARG A 110 18.81 -13.58 7.18
N ARG A 111 19.28 -12.44 6.69
CA ARG A 111 18.48 -11.23 6.45
C ARG A 111 17.99 -11.11 5.01
N THR A 112 18.48 -11.93 4.08
CA THR A 112 18.03 -11.91 2.69
C THR A 112 17.84 -13.35 2.20
N GLY A 113 16.72 -13.63 1.53
CA GLY A 113 16.33 -14.97 1.09
C GLY A 113 14.95 -15.39 1.60
N LEU A 114 14.58 -16.65 1.41
CA LEU A 114 13.31 -17.20 1.86
C LEU A 114 13.32 -17.46 3.38
N ALA A 115 12.24 -17.11 4.06
CA ALA A 115 12.08 -17.36 5.48
C ALA A 115 10.60 -17.42 5.89
N VAL A 116 10.37 -18.11 7.01
CA VAL A 116 9.11 -18.05 7.77
C VAL A 116 9.34 -17.14 8.98
N GLN A 117 8.40 -16.25 9.23
CA GLN A 117 8.45 -15.31 10.33
C GLN A 117 7.12 -15.29 11.09
N SER A 118 7.11 -15.85 12.30
CA SER A 118 5.99 -15.77 13.22
C SER A 118 6.07 -14.52 14.09
N TYR A 119 4.93 -13.88 14.30
CA TYR A 119 4.79 -12.66 15.09
C TYR A 119 4.13 -12.94 16.44
N ARG A 120 4.32 -12.03 17.41
CA ARG A 120 3.76 -12.18 18.78
C ARG A 120 2.23 -12.15 18.83
N ASN A 121 1.60 -11.51 17.84
CA ASN A 121 0.14 -11.49 17.70
C ASN A 121 -0.41 -12.79 17.09
N GLY A 122 0.46 -13.73 16.70
CA GLY A 122 0.08 -15.00 16.06
C GLY A 122 0.08 -14.95 14.53
N ASP A 123 0.33 -13.79 13.93
CA ASP A 123 0.43 -13.68 12.48
C ASP A 123 1.67 -14.43 11.99
N VAL A 124 1.63 -14.90 10.75
CA VAL A 124 2.74 -15.64 10.14
C VAL A 124 3.00 -15.10 8.74
N TYR A 125 4.26 -14.82 8.44
CA TYR A 125 4.72 -14.52 7.09
C TYR A 125 5.55 -15.68 6.55
N GLU A 126 5.34 -16.02 5.29
CA GLU A 126 6.11 -17.01 4.55
C GLU A 126 6.51 -16.42 3.19
N GLY A 127 7.80 -16.23 2.95
CA GLY A 127 8.24 -15.70 1.67
C GLY A 127 9.62 -15.10 1.70
N GLU A 128 9.85 -14.19 0.76
CA GLU A 128 11.14 -13.54 0.55
C GLU A 128 11.40 -12.44 1.59
N LEU A 129 12.65 -12.33 2.02
CA LEU A 129 13.17 -11.26 2.87
C LEU A 129 14.32 -10.55 2.17
N ARG A 130 14.45 -9.25 2.45
CA ARG A 130 15.61 -8.45 2.06
C ARG A 130 16.05 -7.56 3.21
N GLN A 131 17.30 -7.72 3.63
CA GLN A 131 17.87 -7.01 4.79
C GLN A 131 17.06 -7.11 6.10
N GLY A 132 16.28 -8.18 6.27
CA GLY A 132 15.45 -8.47 7.43
C GLY A 132 14.05 -7.85 7.36
N MET A 133 13.67 -7.28 6.20
CA MET A 133 12.34 -6.76 5.91
C MET A 133 11.64 -7.66 4.91
N LEU A 134 10.31 -7.72 4.96
CA LEU A 134 9.51 -8.46 3.97
C LEU A 134 9.67 -7.78 2.60
N HIS A 135 9.97 -8.56 1.57
CA HIS A 135 10.27 -8.03 0.24
C HIS A 135 10.08 -9.11 -0.80
N GLY A 136 9.73 -8.76 -2.05
CA GLY A 136 9.53 -9.74 -3.10
C GLY A 136 8.19 -10.46 -2.94
N SER A 137 8.15 -11.76 -3.17
CA SER A 137 6.89 -12.54 -3.10
C SER A 137 6.70 -13.16 -1.71
N GLY A 138 5.50 -13.09 -1.16
CA GLY A 138 5.21 -13.73 0.13
C GLY A 138 3.75 -13.75 0.53
N VAL A 139 3.42 -14.69 1.39
CA VAL A 139 2.10 -14.91 1.98
C VAL A 139 2.12 -14.44 3.43
N TYR A 140 1.11 -13.70 3.84
CA TYR A 140 0.91 -13.27 5.21
C TYR A 140 -0.43 -13.76 5.72
N TYR A 141 -0.41 -14.60 6.74
CA TYR A 141 -1.57 -15.13 7.41
C TYR A 141 -1.89 -14.29 8.64
N TYR A 142 -3.09 -13.73 8.66
CA TYR A 142 -3.58 -13.02 9.83
C TYR A 142 -4.10 -14.03 10.86
N SER A 143 -3.62 -13.94 12.10
CA SER A 143 -4.06 -14.78 13.24
C SER A 143 -5.57 -14.76 13.47
N ARG A 144 -6.21 -13.64 13.14
CA ARG A 144 -7.66 -13.43 13.27
C ARG A 144 -8.46 -13.90 12.05
N GLY A 145 -7.80 -14.55 11.09
CA GLY A 145 -8.39 -15.00 9.83
C GLY A 145 -8.12 -14.03 8.69
N GLY A 146 -8.16 -14.58 7.47
CA GLY A 146 -7.74 -13.89 6.26
C GLY A 146 -6.26 -14.06 5.95
N MET A 147 -5.85 -13.58 4.79
CA MET A 147 -4.48 -13.61 4.32
C MET A 147 -4.22 -12.55 3.25
N TYR A 148 -2.96 -12.20 3.05
CA TYR A 148 -2.46 -11.49 1.88
C TYR A 148 -1.47 -12.36 1.12
N GLU A 149 -1.63 -12.44 -0.21
CA GLU A 149 -0.76 -13.17 -1.11
C GLU A 149 -0.32 -12.20 -2.23
N GLY A 150 0.97 -11.85 -2.28
CA GLY A 150 1.43 -10.96 -3.34
C GLY A 150 2.82 -10.38 -3.12
N GLU A 151 3.01 -9.19 -3.72
CA GLU A 151 4.27 -8.48 -3.74
C GLU A 151 4.46 -7.61 -2.48
N TRP A 152 5.72 -7.52 -2.05
CA TRP A 152 6.15 -6.82 -0.85
C TRP A 152 7.32 -5.89 -1.12
N ILE A 153 7.27 -4.68 -0.55
CA ILE A 153 8.39 -3.77 -0.51
C ILE A 153 8.54 -3.21 0.90
N ASN A 154 9.71 -3.43 1.51
CA ASN A 154 10.06 -2.89 2.84
C ASN A 154 8.99 -3.16 3.91
N SER A 155 8.48 -4.39 3.98
CA SER A 155 7.44 -4.84 4.91
C SER A 155 6.04 -4.26 4.69
N LYS A 156 5.76 -3.77 3.48
CA LYS A 156 4.42 -3.32 3.08
C LYS A 156 3.98 -4.01 1.80
N PHE A 157 2.67 -4.19 1.66
CA PHE A 157 2.05 -4.58 0.39
C PHE A 157 2.32 -3.49 -0.63
N ASP A 158 3.01 -3.84 -1.72
CA ASP A 158 3.35 -2.89 -2.78
C ASP A 158 3.58 -3.64 -4.08
N GLY A 159 2.86 -3.26 -5.14
CA GLY A 159 2.79 -4.01 -6.38
C GLY A 159 1.42 -4.63 -6.58
N HIS A 160 1.34 -5.94 -6.86
CA HIS A 160 0.10 -6.68 -7.08
C HIS A 160 -0.09 -7.77 -6.02
N GLY A 161 -1.34 -8.02 -5.67
CA GLY A 161 -1.66 -9.08 -4.70
C GLY A 161 -3.15 -9.33 -4.54
N VAL A 162 -3.44 -10.34 -3.73
CA VAL A 162 -4.78 -10.75 -3.34
C VAL A 162 -4.87 -10.68 -1.82
N GLU A 163 -5.79 -9.87 -1.31
CA GLU A 163 -6.12 -9.84 0.12
C GLU A 163 -7.48 -10.49 0.32
N THR A 164 -7.55 -11.45 1.24
CA THR A 164 -8.79 -12.08 1.68
C THR A 164 -8.96 -11.79 3.16
N TRP A 165 -10.12 -11.24 3.56
CA TRP A 165 -10.42 -10.93 4.94
C TRP A 165 -11.15 -12.07 5.64
N ALA A 166 -11.19 -12.03 6.98
CA ALA A 166 -11.81 -13.07 7.81
C ALA A 166 -13.32 -13.25 7.56
N ASP A 167 -14.00 -12.19 7.12
CA ASP A 167 -15.42 -12.19 6.76
C ASP A 167 -15.69 -12.82 5.37
N GLY A 168 -14.64 -13.16 4.61
CA GLY A 168 -14.73 -13.69 3.25
C GLY A 168 -14.67 -12.61 2.16
N SER A 169 -14.64 -11.32 2.53
CA SER A 169 -14.38 -10.24 1.58
C SER A 169 -13.03 -10.46 0.90
N LYS A 170 -12.86 -9.98 -0.34
CA LYS A 170 -11.64 -10.17 -1.12
C LYS A 170 -11.32 -8.98 -2.01
N TYR A 171 -10.05 -8.61 -2.07
CA TYR A 171 -9.51 -7.65 -3.01
C TYR A 171 -8.45 -8.31 -3.89
N LYS A 172 -8.52 -8.03 -5.20
CA LYS A 172 -7.53 -8.45 -6.19
C LYS A 172 -7.11 -7.24 -6.99
N GLY A 173 -5.83 -6.87 -6.93
CA GLY A 173 -5.36 -5.75 -7.72
C GLY A 173 -4.05 -5.19 -7.22
N GLN A 174 -3.91 -3.89 -7.39
CA GLN A 174 -2.70 -3.16 -7.11
C GLN A 174 -2.69 -2.59 -5.67
N PHE A 175 -1.50 -2.56 -5.09
CA PHE A 175 -1.22 -2.06 -3.75
C PHE A 175 -0.07 -1.06 -3.79
N LYS A 176 -0.12 -0.10 -2.87
CA LYS A 176 0.95 0.85 -2.65
C LYS A 176 1.01 1.19 -1.17
N GLU A 177 2.19 1.04 -0.57
CA GLU A 177 2.42 1.37 0.84
C GLU A 177 1.41 0.73 1.82
N GLY A 178 0.94 -0.49 1.50
CA GLY A 178 -0.02 -1.25 2.32
C GLY A 178 -1.49 -0.97 2.04
N LEU A 179 -1.83 -0.12 1.06
CA LEU A 179 -3.22 0.22 0.72
C LEU A 179 -3.54 -0.14 -0.74
N SER A 180 -4.77 -0.53 -1.01
CA SER A 180 -5.28 -0.68 -2.39
C SER A 180 -5.09 0.62 -3.17
N HIS A 181 -4.53 0.53 -4.38
CA HIS A 181 -4.16 1.66 -5.21
C HIS A 181 -4.18 1.26 -6.68
N GLY A 182 -4.34 2.18 -7.62
CA GLY A 182 -4.34 1.83 -9.05
C GLY A 182 -5.63 1.13 -9.45
N PHE A 183 -5.56 -0.07 -10.03
CA PHE A 183 -6.73 -0.82 -10.52
C PHE A 183 -6.93 -2.12 -9.75
N GLY A 184 -8.17 -2.49 -9.51
CA GLY A 184 -8.49 -3.75 -8.84
C GLY A 184 -9.98 -3.99 -8.67
N VAL A 185 -10.29 -5.17 -8.15
CA VAL A 185 -11.64 -5.64 -7.84
C VAL A 185 -11.74 -5.94 -6.36
N TYR A 186 -12.73 -5.36 -5.70
CA TYR A 186 -13.15 -5.69 -4.35
C TYR A 186 -14.51 -6.39 -4.39
N GLN A 187 -14.66 -7.46 -3.63
CA GLN A 187 -15.92 -8.13 -3.37
C GLN A 187 -16.10 -8.20 -1.85
N ASP A 188 -17.21 -7.69 -1.35
CA ASP A 188 -17.54 -7.84 0.07
C ASP A 188 -18.14 -9.22 0.37
N HIS A 189 -18.30 -9.53 1.66
CA HIS A 189 -18.91 -10.77 2.12
C HIS A 189 -20.39 -10.93 1.73
N ALA A 190 -21.07 -9.85 1.34
CA ALA A 190 -22.47 -9.85 0.91
C ALA A 190 -22.61 -10.06 -0.62
N GLY A 191 -21.49 -10.07 -1.35
CA GLY A 191 -21.45 -10.25 -2.80
C GLY A 191 -21.52 -8.96 -3.61
N VAL A 192 -21.50 -7.79 -2.97
CA VAL A 192 -21.33 -6.50 -3.66
C VAL A 192 -19.91 -6.44 -4.23
N LEU A 193 -19.81 -6.15 -5.52
CA LEU A 193 -18.55 -6.10 -6.24
C LEU A 193 -18.28 -4.69 -6.73
N TYR A 194 -17.08 -4.17 -6.49
CA TYR A 194 -16.55 -2.98 -7.13
C TYR A 194 -15.33 -3.32 -7.97
N ALA A 195 -15.34 -2.91 -9.23
CA ALA A 195 -14.23 -3.06 -10.18
C ALA A 195 -13.88 -1.68 -10.74
N GLY A 196 -12.65 -1.21 -10.56
CA GLY A 196 -12.27 0.10 -11.07
C GLY A 196 -10.97 0.63 -10.48
N GLU A 197 -10.88 1.96 -10.49
CA GLU A 197 -9.76 2.70 -9.94
C GLU A 197 -9.83 2.84 -8.41
N TRP A 198 -8.65 2.90 -7.79
CA TRP A 198 -8.41 2.93 -6.36
C TRP A 198 -7.32 3.94 -6.00
N VAL A 199 -7.55 4.71 -4.94
CA VAL A 199 -6.54 5.62 -4.38
C VAL A 199 -6.59 5.52 -2.86
N ASN A 200 -5.48 5.07 -2.26
CA ASN A 200 -5.28 5.02 -0.81
C ASN A 200 -6.40 4.27 -0.07
N GLY A 201 -6.77 3.08 -0.59
CA GLY A 201 -7.78 2.22 0.00
C GLY A 201 -9.23 2.61 -0.32
N GLN A 202 -9.48 3.63 -1.15
CA GLN A 202 -10.82 4.09 -1.50
C GLN A 202 -11.06 3.98 -3.00
N SER A 203 -12.29 3.63 -3.40
CA SER A 203 -12.71 3.73 -4.80
C SER A 203 -12.63 5.18 -5.27
N HIS A 204 -12.09 5.36 -6.46
CA HIS A 204 -11.83 6.67 -7.07
C HIS A 204 -11.91 6.54 -8.59
N GLY A 205 -11.86 7.65 -9.32
CA GLY A 205 -11.76 7.62 -10.79
C GLY A 205 -12.99 6.98 -11.41
N TYR A 206 -12.82 6.08 -12.36
CA TYR A 206 -13.91 5.34 -12.98
C TYR A 206 -14.01 3.91 -12.46
N GLY A 207 -15.23 3.43 -12.30
CA GLY A 207 -15.48 2.06 -11.86
C GLY A 207 -16.92 1.61 -12.06
N MET A 208 -17.11 0.32 -11.80
CA MET A 208 -18.37 -0.39 -11.84
C MET A 208 -18.64 -1.00 -10.47
N GLN A 209 -19.83 -0.77 -9.92
CA GLN A 209 -20.33 -1.47 -8.74
C GLN A 209 -21.55 -2.31 -9.12
N THR A 210 -21.52 -3.59 -8.76
CA THR A 210 -22.66 -4.52 -8.87
C THR A 210 -23.13 -4.85 -7.47
N TYR A 211 -24.43 -4.67 -7.23
CA TYR A 211 -25.05 -4.91 -5.93
C TYR A 211 -25.63 -6.33 -5.86
N GLU A 212 -25.88 -6.81 -4.64
CA GLU A 212 -26.46 -8.14 -4.38
C GLU A 212 -27.81 -8.35 -5.09
N ASP A 213 -28.61 -7.29 -5.20
CA ASP A 213 -29.91 -7.32 -5.86
C ASP A 213 -29.83 -7.36 -7.40
N GLY A 214 -28.61 -7.31 -7.96
CA GLY A 214 -28.36 -7.25 -9.40
C GLY A 214 -28.39 -5.83 -9.99
N SER A 215 -28.67 -4.81 -9.18
CA SER A 215 -28.50 -3.42 -9.61
C SER A 215 -27.03 -3.15 -9.92
N ARG A 216 -26.76 -2.20 -10.82
CA ARG A 216 -25.40 -1.87 -11.27
C ARG A 216 -25.21 -0.37 -11.42
N PHE A 217 -24.10 0.15 -10.94
CA PHE A 217 -23.63 1.49 -11.25
C PHE A 217 -22.34 1.44 -12.06
N VAL A 218 -22.23 2.23 -13.12
CA VAL A 218 -20.99 2.45 -13.87
C VAL A 218 -20.78 3.95 -13.99
N GLY A 219 -19.62 4.44 -13.57
CA GLY A 219 -19.33 5.86 -13.67
C GLY A 219 -18.19 6.30 -12.78
N GLN A 220 -18.20 7.58 -12.44
CA GLN A 220 -17.16 8.20 -11.65
C GLN A 220 -17.37 7.98 -10.13
N TYR A 221 -16.25 7.88 -9.43
CA TYR A 221 -16.13 7.70 -7.99
C TYR A 221 -15.14 8.70 -7.41
N LYS A 222 -15.44 9.15 -6.20
CA LYS A 222 -14.55 10.01 -5.42
C LYS A 222 -14.66 9.62 -3.95
N CYS A 223 -13.56 9.16 -3.38
CA CYS A 223 -13.44 8.85 -1.95
C CYS A 223 -14.52 7.86 -1.47
N GLY A 224 -14.70 6.75 -2.20
CA GLY A 224 -15.68 5.73 -1.82
C GLY A 224 -17.10 5.96 -2.37
N LEU A 225 -17.41 7.15 -2.89
CA LEU A 225 -18.78 7.54 -3.25
C LEU A 225 -18.93 7.80 -4.75
N LYS A 226 -20.11 7.50 -5.30
CA LYS A 226 -20.50 7.91 -6.65
C LYS A 226 -20.42 9.42 -6.76
N HIS A 227 -19.78 9.90 -7.81
CA HIS A 227 -19.52 11.32 -8.03
C HIS A 227 -19.45 11.61 -9.52
N GLY A 228 -19.67 12.85 -9.97
CA GLY A 228 -19.58 13.19 -11.39
C GLY A 228 -20.60 12.43 -12.24
N SER A 229 -20.25 12.03 -13.46
CA SER A 229 -21.19 11.37 -14.38
C SER A 229 -21.22 9.86 -14.20
N GLY A 230 -22.41 9.27 -14.31
CA GLY A 230 -22.58 7.81 -14.26
C GLY A 230 -23.95 7.32 -14.71
N HIS A 231 -24.05 6.01 -14.78
CA HIS A 231 -25.26 5.27 -15.13
C HIS A 231 -25.59 4.27 -14.02
N PHE A 232 -26.80 4.33 -13.49
CA PHE A 232 -27.32 3.37 -12.52
C PHE A 232 -28.46 2.60 -13.16
N GLN A 233 -28.34 1.28 -13.21
CA GLN A 233 -29.39 0.37 -13.61
C GLN A 233 -29.95 -0.31 -12.36
N PHE A 234 -31.25 -0.15 -12.12
CA PHE A 234 -31.95 -0.73 -10.99
C PHE A 234 -32.46 -2.13 -11.35
N ARG A 235 -32.52 -3.03 -10.37
CA ARG A 235 -33.10 -4.38 -10.53
C ARG A 235 -34.49 -4.38 -11.14
N ASN A 236 -35.32 -3.39 -10.82
CA ASN A 236 -36.69 -3.27 -11.32
C ASN A 236 -36.77 -2.86 -12.81
N GLY A 237 -35.65 -2.69 -13.50
CA GLY A 237 -35.57 -2.25 -14.89
C GLY A 237 -35.53 -0.73 -15.07
N GLY A 238 -35.69 0.04 -13.99
CA GLY A 238 -35.43 1.48 -14.02
C GLY A 238 -33.96 1.78 -14.27
N ALA A 239 -33.65 2.97 -14.78
CA ALA A 239 -32.27 3.40 -14.98
C ALA A 239 -32.12 4.92 -14.85
N HIS A 240 -31.01 5.38 -14.31
CA HIS A 240 -30.63 6.79 -14.26
C HIS A 240 -29.28 7.02 -14.96
N ALA A 241 -29.25 7.90 -15.96
CA ALA A 241 -28.04 8.36 -16.63
C ALA A 241 -27.88 9.86 -16.36
N GLY A 242 -26.84 10.27 -15.63
CA GLY A 242 -26.66 11.67 -15.31
C GLY A 242 -25.56 11.91 -14.29
N GLU A 243 -25.68 13.02 -13.58
CA GLU A 243 -24.74 13.46 -12.57
C GLU A 243 -25.04 12.89 -11.16
N TYR A 244 -23.98 12.76 -10.37
CA TYR A 244 -23.99 12.24 -9.02
C TYR A 244 -23.10 13.08 -8.12
N PHE A 245 -23.54 13.30 -6.89
CA PHE A 245 -22.76 13.94 -5.85
C PHE A 245 -22.94 13.21 -4.53
N ALA A 246 -21.82 12.87 -3.87
CA ALA A 246 -21.79 12.17 -2.59
C ALA A 246 -22.72 10.93 -2.53
N GLY A 247 -22.73 10.12 -3.60
CA GLY A 247 -23.52 8.89 -3.67
C GLY A 247 -24.96 9.05 -4.18
N LYS A 248 -25.45 10.28 -4.37
CA LYS A 248 -26.84 10.56 -4.74
C LYS A 248 -26.94 11.15 -6.14
N MET A 249 -28.10 10.94 -6.80
CA MET A 249 -28.44 11.63 -8.05
C MET A 249 -28.46 13.15 -7.80
N HIS A 250 -27.75 13.90 -8.61
CA HIS A 250 -27.58 15.35 -8.46
C HIS A 250 -27.38 15.99 -9.84
N GLY A 251 -27.50 17.31 -9.97
CA GLY A 251 -27.22 18.00 -11.23
C GLY A 251 -28.29 17.70 -12.27
N PHE A 252 -27.90 17.33 -13.49
CA PHE A 252 -28.84 16.97 -14.55
C PHE A 252 -28.76 15.48 -14.90
N GLY A 253 -29.88 14.92 -15.35
CA GLY A 253 -29.94 13.52 -15.69
C GLY A 253 -31.26 13.06 -16.27
N VAL A 254 -31.21 11.86 -16.81
CA VAL A 254 -32.33 11.15 -17.43
C VAL A 254 -32.65 9.93 -16.59
N TYR A 255 -33.89 9.83 -16.13
CA TYR A 255 -34.39 8.67 -15.39
C TYR A 255 -35.48 7.96 -16.19
N ARG A 256 -35.22 6.72 -16.56
CA ARG A 256 -36.21 5.81 -17.13
C ARG A 256 -36.83 4.99 -16.00
N PHE A 257 -38.12 5.16 -15.79
CA PHE A 257 -38.88 4.38 -14.83
C PHE A 257 -39.14 2.97 -15.36
N SER A 258 -39.37 2.02 -14.44
CA SER A 258 -39.68 0.62 -14.78
C SER A 258 -40.99 0.47 -15.57
N ASN A 259 -41.91 1.42 -15.44
CA ASN A 259 -43.16 1.48 -16.20
C ASN A 259 -42.99 2.11 -17.60
N GLY A 260 -41.76 2.44 -18.01
CA GLY A 260 -41.45 3.02 -19.32
C GLY A 260 -41.55 4.55 -19.38
N GLN A 261 -42.00 5.22 -18.31
CA GLN A 261 -41.95 6.69 -18.24
C GLN A 261 -40.50 7.17 -18.23
N LEU A 262 -40.28 8.39 -18.71
CA LEU A 262 -38.97 9.03 -18.76
C LEU A 262 -39.06 10.39 -18.09
N TYR A 263 -38.10 10.71 -17.24
CA TYR A 263 -37.90 12.06 -16.72
C TYR A 263 -36.54 12.59 -17.16
N GLU A 264 -36.52 13.79 -17.70
CA GLU A 264 -35.35 14.50 -18.18
C GLU A 264 -35.30 15.85 -17.47
N GLY A 265 -34.33 16.05 -16.58
CA GLY A 265 -34.30 17.32 -15.85
C GLY A 265 -33.28 17.36 -14.71
N ALA A 266 -33.50 18.33 -13.83
CA ALA A 266 -32.62 18.58 -12.70
C ALA A 266 -32.94 17.67 -11.49
N TRP A 267 -31.89 17.37 -10.74
CA TRP A 267 -31.84 16.48 -9.58
C TRP A 267 -31.10 17.13 -8.43
N ARG A 268 -31.58 16.91 -7.21
CA ARG A 268 -30.88 17.32 -5.98
C ARG A 268 -31.10 16.29 -4.90
N GLU A 269 -30.01 15.78 -4.34
CA GLU A 269 -30.02 14.85 -3.21
C GLU A 269 -30.90 13.60 -3.44
N GLY A 270 -30.97 13.12 -4.68
CA GLY A 270 -31.79 11.96 -5.06
C GLY A 270 -33.22 12.30 -5.51
N ASN A 271 -33.68 13.54 -5.35
CA ASN A 271 -35.03 13.96 -5.71
C ASN A 271 -35.04 14.77 -7.00
N ARG A 272 -36.12 14.66 -7.77
CA ARG A 272 -36.40 15.56 -8.90
C ARG A 272 -36.61 16.97 -8.35
N LYS A 273 -35.81 17.93 -8.82
CA LYS A 273 -35.87 19.30 -8.32
C LYS A 273 -35.48 20.28 -9.43
N GLY A 274 -36.24 21.35 -9.59
CA GLY A 274 -36.08 22.32 -10.67
C GLY A 274 -36.83 21.91 -11.92
N LEU A 275 -36.40 22.42 -13.07
CA LEU A 275 -37.09 22.19 -14.34
C LEU A 275 -36.83 20.76 -14.86
N GLY A 276 -37.87 20.16 -15.42
CA GLY A 276 -37.76 18.88 -16.09
C GLY A 276 -38.97 18.55 -16.96
N VAL A 277 -38.79 17.58 -17.84
CA VAL A 277 -39.81 17.04 -18.74
C VAL A 277 -40.06 15.59 -18.38
N CYS A 278 -41.32 15.23 -18.20
CA CYS A 278 -41.75 13.84 -18.03
C CYS A 278 -42.49 13.39 -19.29
N SER A 279 -42.06 12.29 -19.90
CA SER A 279 -42.74 11.71 -21.06
C SER A 279 -43.19 10.28 -20.78
N SER A 280 -44.33 9.91 -21.34
CA SER A 280 -44.88 8.56 -21.32
C SER A 280 -44.81 7.96 -22.72
N ALA A 281 -44.76 6.63 -22.84
CA ALA A 281 -44.69 5.95 -24.14
C ALA A 281 -45.87 6.26 -25.09
N TYR A 282 -47.01 6.71 -24.54
CA TYR A 282 -48.26 6.95 -25.29
C TYR A 282 -48.85 8.35 -25.06
N GLY A 283 -48.13 9.26 -24.40
CA GLY A 283 -48.65 10.58 -24.02
C GLY A 283 -47.72 11.72 -24.41
N GLU A 284 -48.28 12.90 -24.57
CA GLU A 284 -47.51 14.12 -24.82
C GLU A 284 -46.55 14.40 -23.65
N PRO A 285 -45.31 14.84 -23.93
CA PRO A 285 -44.37 15.24 -22.89
C PRO A 285 -44.93 16.37 -22.02
N GLN A 286 -44.84 16.22 -20.71
CA GLN A 286 -45.24 17.23 -19.73
C GLN A 286 -44.00 17.91 -19.17
N SER A 287 -43.81 19.18 -19.49
CA SER A 287 -42.79 20.03 -18.89
C SER A 287 -43.31 20.67 -17.60
N GLY A 288 -42.45 20.87 -16.62
CA GLY A 288 -42.85 21.47 -15.35
C GLY A 288 -41.69 21.78 -14.41
N LEU A 289 -42.01 22.52 -13.35
CA LEU A 289 -41.14 22.73 -12.20
C LEU A 289 -41.43 21.65 -11.15
N TRP A 290 -40.37 21.00 -10.69
CA TRP A 290 -40.41 19.96 -9.67
C TRP A 290 -39.82 20.49 -8.36
N ASP A 291 -40.48 20.20 -7.25
CA ASP A 291 -39.92 20.42 -5.91
C ASP A 291 -40.08 19.16 -5.07
N ASP A 292 -38.95 18.66 -4.57
CA ASP A 292 -38.84 17.43 -3.77
C ASP A 292 -39.63 16.22 -4.31
N GLY A 293 -39.63 16.07 -5.63
CA GLY A 293 -40.26 14.93 -6.31
C GLY A 293 -41.73 15.12 -6.71
N GLU A 294 -42.37 16.24 -6.36
CA GLU A 294 -43.74 16.58 -6.77
C GLU A 294 -43.76 17.61 -7.90
N SER A 295 -44.69 17.43 -8.85
CA SER A 295 -44.87 18.37 -9.97
C SER A 295 -45.74 19.53 -9.51
N GLN A 296 -45.27 20.76 -9.70
CA GLN A 296 -46.07 21.96 -9.44
C GLN A 296 -46.99 22.35 -10.63
N SER A 297 -47.22 21.43 -11.57
CA SER A 297 -47.96 21.69 -12.81
C SER A 297 -49.46 21.98 -12.63
N GLY A 298 -50.01 21.83 -11.42
CA GLY A 298 -51.43 22.10 -11.11
C GLY A 298 -51.79 23.54 -10.73
N LEU A 299 -50.90 24.52 -10.92
CA LEU A 299 -51.12 25.92 -10.49
C LEU A 299 -51.36 26.91 -11.64
N TRP A 300 -51.59 26.44 -12.87
CA TRP A 300 -51.59 27.31 -14.05
C TRP A 300 -52.79 27.00 -14.97
N ASP A 301 -53.98 27.39 -14.50
CA ASP A 301 -55.11 27.64 -15.41
C ASP A 301 -54.99 29.06 -15.95
N ASP A 302 -55.06 29.14 -17.28
CA ASP A 302 -55.34 30.28 -18.16
C ASP A 302 -54.53 31.59 -18.06
N ASP A 303 -54.20 32.11 -19.25
CA ASP A 303 -53.58 33.40 -19.54
C ASP A 303 -52.13 33.59 -19.04
N PHE A 304 -51.15 33.44 -19.93
CA PHE A 304 -50.27 34.55 -20.36
C PHE A 304 -49.21 34.06 -21.36
N LEU A 305 -49.21 34.67 -22.55
CA LEU A 305 -48.13 34.62 -23.53
C LEU A 305 -46.90 35.39 -23.00
N GLU A 306 -46.03 34.73 -22.24
CA GLU A 306 -44.65 35.19 -22.00
C GLU A 306 -43.64 34.21 -22.59
N ILE A 307 -43.38 34.31 -23.90
CA ILE A 307 -42.12 33.82 -24.45
C ILE A 307 -41.03 34.80 -23.99
N SER A 308 -40.39 34.61 -22.83
CA SER A 308 -39.17 35.42 -22.54
C SER A 308 -38.18 34.92 -21.48
N SER A 309 -38.49 34.02 -20.57
CA SER A 309 -37.50 33.54 -19.57
C SER A 309 -37.60 32.05 -19.30
N PHE A 310 -38.83 31.53 -19.25
CA PHE A 310 -39.09 30.11 -19.00
C PHE A 310 -38.73 29.21 -20.18
N ALA A 311 -39.00 29.63 -21.43
CA ALA A 311 -38.58 28.90 -22.62
C ALA A 311 -37.05 28.86 -22.81
N VAL A 312 -36.35 29.95 -22.44
CA VAL A 312 -34.88 30.02 -22.45
C VAL A 312 -34.29 29.07 -21.41
N ASN A 313 -34.90 29.01 -20.21
CA ASN A 313 -34.54 28.03 -19.20
C ASN A 313 -34.82 26.59 -19.66
N HIS A 314 -35.91 26.35 -20.39
CA HIS A 314 -36.23 25.03 -20.92
C HIS A 314 -35.16 24.53 -21.91
N THR A 315 -34.72 25.36 -22.86
CA THR A 315 -33.65 24.99 -23.80
C THR A 315 -32.32 24.76 -23.08
N GLN A 316 -31.95 25.60 -22.11
CA GLN A 316 -30.72 25.40 -21.33
C GLN A 316 -30.76 24.13 -20.48
N VAL A 317 -31.91 23.77 -19.93
CA VAL A 317 -32.10 22.52 -19.19
C VAL A 317 -32.00 21.33 -20.13
N LEU A 318 -32.59 21.39 -21.33
CA LEU A 318 -32.44 20.35 -22.34
C LEU A 318 -30.97 20.16 -22.74
N ASP A 319 -30.24 21.25 -23.00
CA ASP A 319 -28.81 21.20 -23.34
C ASP A 319 -27.99 20.59 -22.17
N ALA A 320 -28.28 20.99 -20.93
CA ALA A 320 -27.63 20.45 -19.74
C ALA A 320 -27.93 18.96 -19.54
N VAL A 321 -29.18 18.53 -19.74
CA VAL A 321 -29.57 17.12 -19.68
C VAL A 321 -28.90 16.31 -20.79
N GLN A 322 -28.83 16.83 -22.02
CA GLN A 322 -28.13 16.19 -23.13
C GLN A 322 -26.63 16.06 -22.86
N ALA A 323 -26.01 17.10 -22.30
CA ALA A 323 -24.61 17.07 -21.89
C ALA A 323 -24.36 16.04 -20.78
N ALA A 324 -25.20 16.02 -19.73
CA ALA A 324 -25.10 15.07 -18.63
C ALA A 324 -25.32 13.63 -19.10
N ARG A 325 -26.30 13.39 -19.97
CA ARG A 325 -26.55 12.09 -20.60
C ARG A 325 -25.35 11.64 -21.42
N THR A 326 -24.81 12.49 -22.28
CA THR A 326 -23.64 12.18 -23.10
C THR A 326 -22.42 11.86 -22.23
N ALA A 327 -22.23 12.61 -21.14
CA ALA A 327 -21.15 12.36 -20.19
C ALA A 327 -21.35 11.02 -19.45
N ALA A 328 -22.58 10.69 -19.06
CA ALA A 328 -22.93 9.40 -18.46
C ALA A 328 -22.73 8.22 -19.43
N GLU A 329 -23.11 8.36 -20.70
CA GLU A 329 -22.90 7.35 -21.75
C GLU A 329 -21.40 7.13 -22.03
N LYS A 330 -20.60 8.20 -22.04
CA LYS A 330 -19.13 8.10 -22.09
C LYS A 330 -18.57 7.41 -20.85
N ALA A 331 -19.10 7.71 -19.67
CA ALA A 331 -18.68 7.09 -18.42
C ALA A 331 -19.06 5.60 -18.34
N TYR A 332 -20.13 5.19 -19.01
CA TYR A 332 -20.56 3.80 -19.13
C TYR A 332 -19.67 3.00 -20.09
N ASN A 333 -19.31 3.58 -21.24
CA ASN A 333 -18.53 2.93 -22.29
C ASN A 333 -17.02 3.21 -22.14
N ILE A 334 -16.39 2.83 -21.02
CA ILE A 334 -14.94 2.97 -20.84
C ILE A 334 -14.22 1.61 -20.95
N PRO A 335 -13.94 1.11 -22.18
CA PRO A 335 -13.16 -0.10 -22.40
C PRO A 335 -11.80 -0.08 -21.69
N ARG A 336 -11.18 1.11 -21.59
CA ARG A 336 -9.86 1.24 -20.99
C ARG A 336 -9.84 0.84 -19.52
N VAL A 337 -10.90 1.11 -18.76
CA VAL A 337 -10.95 0.77 -17.33
C VAL A 337 -11.13 -0.73 -17.17
N ASP A 338 -12.04 -1.35 -17.92
CA ASP A 338 -12.24 -2.80 -17.90
C ASP A 338 -10.94 -3.55 -18.26
N ASP A 339 -10.23 -3.12 -19.31
CA ASP A 339 -8.94 -3.70 -19.70
C ASP A 339 -7.84 -3.49 -18.66
N MET A 340 -7.84 -2.36 -17.95
CA MET A 340 -6.87 -2.08 -16.89
C MET A 340 -7.16 -2.89 -15.63
N VAL A 341 -8.44 -3.02 -15.25
CA VAL A 341 -8.88 -3.88 -14.14
C VAL A 341 -8.54 -5.34 -14.45
N ASN A 342 -8.89 -5.83 -15.65
CA ASN A 342 -8.61 -7.21 -16.04
C ASN A 342 -7.10 -7.53 -16.01
N ARG A 343 -6.26 -6.61 -16.50
CA ARG A 343 -4.80 -6.75 -16.40
C ARG A 343 -4.29 -6.73 -14.97
N ALA A 344 -4.80 -5.84 -14.13
CA ALA A 344 -4.41 -5.75 -12.73
C ALA A 344 -4.82 -7.00 -11.93
N VAL A 345 -6.01 -7.55 -12.19
CA VAL A 345 -6.49 -8.80 -11.58
C VAL A 345 -5.63 -9.98 -12.03
N ALA A 346 -5.33 -10.11 -13.32
CA ALA A 346 -4.46 -11.18 -13.82
C ALA A 346 -3.04 -11.08 -13.22
N ALA A 347 -2.49 -9.86 -13.11
CA ALA A 347 -1.21 -9.63 -12.45
C ALA A 347 -1.25 -9.97 -10.95
N ALA A 348 -2.34 -9.62 -10.26
CA ALA A 348 -2.55 -9.97 -8.86
C ALA A 348 -2.63 -11.48 -8.64
N GLU A 349 -3.33 -12.22 -9.51
CA GLU A 349 -3.39 -13.68 -9.44
C GLU A 349 -2.03 -14.33 -9.72
N ASN A 350 -1.26 -13.80 -10.67
CA ASN A 350 0.11 -14.25 -10.91
C ASN A 350 1.03 -13.97 -9.71
N ALA A 351 0.89 -12.80 -9.09
CA ALA A 351 1.65 -12.44 -7.89
C ALA A 351 1.28 -13.32 -6.70
N ALA A 352 0.00 -13.62 -6.50
CA ALA A 352 -0.46 -14.55 -5.46
C ALA A 352 0.09 -15.96 -5.69
N ASN A 353 0.08 -16.46 -6.93
CA ASN A 353 0.69 -17.75 -7.27
C ASN A 353 2.21 -17.77 -6.99
N ALA A 354 2.92 -16.69 -7.33
CA ALA A 354 4.35 -16.56 -7.02
C ALA A 354 4.60 -16.52 -5.50
N ALA A 355 3.76 -15.80 -4.76
CA ALA A 355 3.80 -15.75 -3.30
C ALA A 355 3.58 -17.13 -2.68
N ALA A 356 2.59 -17.90 -3.15
CA ALA A 356 2.33 -19.26 -2.66
C ALA A 356 3.52 -20.21 -2.91
N VAL A 357 4.17 -20.10 -4.07
CA VAL A 357 5.41 -20.84 -4.38
C VAL A 357 6.55 -20.43 -3.45
N ALA A 358 6.75 -19.12 -3.25
CA ALA A 358 7.79 -18.61 -2.35
C ALA A 358 7.55 -19.05 -0.90
N GLY A 359 6.30 -18.99 -0.41
CA GLY A 359 5.91 -19.47 0.91
C GLY A 359 6.20 -20.96 1.09
N SER A 360 5.78 -21.79 0.13
CA SER A 360 6.05 -23.23 0.14
C SER A 360 7.54 -23.56 0.20
N LEU A 361 8.36 -22.83 -0.57
CA LEU A 361 9.82 -22.99 -0.55
C LEU A 361 10.45 -22.51 0.76
N ALA A 362 9.90 -21.45 1.37
CA ALA A 362 10.35 -20.94 2.65
C ALA A 362 10.14 -21.98 3.77
N VAL A 363 8.96 -22.60 3.82
CA VAL A 363 8.64 -23.67 4.78
C VAL A 363 9.55 -24.88 4.59
N GLN A 364 9.73 -25.35 3.35
CA GLN A 364 10.65 -26.48 3.06
C GLN A 364 12.10 -26.20 3.47
N THR A 365 12.55 -24.96 3.28
CA THR A 365 13.90 -24.53 3.64
C THR A 365 14.07 -24.54 5.17
N GLU A 366 13.07 -24.07 5.91
CA GLU A 366 13.09 -24.08 7.38
C GLU A 366 13.08 -25.51 7.94
N GLU A 367 12.23 -26.40 7.43
CA GLU A 367 12.19 -27.81 7.84
C GLU A 367 13.54 -28.51 7.62
N ARG A 368 14.18 -28.24 6.47
CA ARG A 368 15.50 -28.79 6.15
C ARG A 368 16.57 -28.27 7.10
N ASP A 369 16.57 -26.97 7.39
CA ASP A 369 17.50 -26.36 8.34
C ASP A 369 17.32 -26.94 9.76
N CYS A 370 16.07 -27.15 10.21
CA CYS A 370 15.78 -27.78 11.49
C CYS A 370 16.27 -29.23 11.55
N ARG A 371 16.05 -30.05 10.50
CA ARG A 371 16.55 -31.44 10.46
C ARG A 371 18.07 -31.52 10.59
N VAL A 372 18.80 -30.61 9.94
CA VAL A 372 20.27 -30.57 10.02
C VAL A 372 20.76 -30.17 11.41
N GLU A 373 19.97 -29.40 12.18
CA GLU A 373 20.32 -29.01 13.56
C GLU A 373 20.20 -30.17 14.56
N TYR A 374 19.35 -31.17 14.30
CA TYR A 374 19.20 -32.37 15.15
C TYR A 374 20.12 -33.54 14.77
N ASP A 375 20.78 -33.49 13.60
CA ASP A 375 21.60 -34.61 13.08
C ASP A 375 23.10 -34.50 13.47
N PHE A 376 23.42 -33.70 14.49
CA PHE A 376 24.76 -33.73 15.09
C PHE A 376 24.89 -34.99 15.97
N PRO A 377 25.84 -35.90 15.69
CA PRO A 377 26.02 -37.07 16.53
C PRO A 377 26.36 -36.61 17.94
N MET A 378 25.54 -37.01 18.93
CA MET A 378 25.96 -37.00 20.31
C MET A 378 27.28 -37.76 20.39
N GLN A 379 28.38 -37.04 20.64
CA GLN A 379 29.61 -37.70 21.05
C GLN A 379 29.30 -38.38 22.38
N ILE A 380 29.12 -39.70 22.32
CA ILE A 380 29.16 -40.56 23.49
C ILE A 380 30.54 -40.36 24.10
N VAL A 381 30.57 -39.68 25.26
CA VAL A 381 31.77 -39.46 26.07
C VAL A 381 32.10 -40.71 26.86
#